data_AF-A0A7L0QD85-F1
#
_entry.id   AF-A0A7L0QD85-F1
#
_cell.length_a   1.000
_cell.length_b   1.000
_cell.length_c   1.000
_cell.angle_alpha   90.00
_cell.angle_beta   90.00
_cell.angle_gamma   90.00
#
_symmetry.space_group_name_H-M   'P 1'
#
loop_
_entity.id
_entity.type
_entity.pdbx_description
1 polymer ?
#
loop_
_entity_poly.entity_id
_entity_poly.type
_entity_poly.pdbx_seq_one_letter_code
_entity_poly.pdbx_strand_id
1 'polypeptide(L)'
;MRCLARLSSKALLVLCSLLALLSLLLWTRCSHHPQPAPGPPEHPGIPDSEEASPQDAPRAPGMPGSAGRAVAVPGPRYEEIDCVINEEQTVKGRREGSEVFLPFSWVEKYFQVYGRIAQADGSERFEFSHSYSKVYAQRAPYRPDGVFMSFEGYNVELRDRVKCISGVEGVPLSTQWGPQGYFYPIQIAQYGLSHYSKNLTEKPPHVEVYETAGDGNGNGEWTVPKGCSLTTVWDKTRLTGVKQFSCPESSEGVSLELNNGRDFIISFDLKLLSNGSVSVVLETTERNQLFTVHYVSSTQLIALRDRDIFYGIGARSSWSTLTRDLLTDLRKGVGLSNTKAVKQTKIMPKRVLRLVAKGRGFLDNVTISATAHMAAFFAASRWLLRNQDERGGWPIMVTRKLGEGFKSLDPGWYSAMAQGQAMSTLVRAYQLTKEPAFLGAALRATAPFKLPAEQRGVKAVFMNRHDWYEEYPTTPSSFVLNGFMYSLIGLYDLKETAGEKLGKEARLLYERGMESLKAMLPLFDTGSGTIYDLRHFMLGTAPNLARWDYHTTHINQLQLLGSIDDAPVFREFVKRWKSYLRGGRAKHN
;
A
#
# COMPACT_ATOMS: atom_id res chain seq x y z
N MET A 1 -19.68 -11.67 -42.09
CA MET A 1 -20.07 -13.09 -42.26
C MET A 1 -20.49 -13.63 -40.88
N ARG A 2 -21.72 -13.39 -40.44
CA ARG A 2 -22.87 -14.34 -40.42
C ARG A 2 -22.50 -15.75 -39.94
N CYS A 3 -22.74 -16.03 -38.65
CA CYS A 3 -23.35 -17.26 -38.12
C CYS A 3 -23.46 -17.18 -36.59
N LEU A 4 -24.53 -16.57 -36.07
CA LEU A 4 -25.01 -16.81 -34.71
C LEU A 4 -26.36 -17.49 -34.84
N ALA A 5 -26.40 -18.75 -34.43
CA ALA A 5 -27.55 -19.63 -34.52
C ALA A 5 -28.72 -19.08 -33.70
N ARG A 6 -29.92 -19.11 -34.30
CA ARG A 6 -31.19 -18.84 -33.61
C ARG A 6 -31.45 -19.96 -32.61
N LEU A 7 -31.14 -19.73 -31.33
CA LEU A 7 -31.69 -20.55 -30.25
C LEU A 7 -33.20 -20.31 -30.19
N SER A 8 -33.99 -21.38 -30.30
CA SER A 8 -35.45 -21.27 -30.17
C SER A 8 -35.82 -20.89 -28.73
N SER A 9 -36.89 -20.12 -28.57
CA SER A 9 -37.43 -19.71 -27.25
C SER A 9 -37.75 -20.90 -26.35
N LYS A 10 -38.05 -22.07 -26.91
CA LYS A 10 -38.21 -23.34 -26.18
C LYS A 10 -36.90 -23.83 -25.57
N ALA A 11 -35.77 -23.71 -26.27
CA ALA A 11 -34.47 -24.11 -25.74
C ALA A 11 -34.00 -23.21 -24.59
N LEU A 12 -34.32 -21.91 -24.65
CA LEU A 12 -34.01 -20.96 -23.57
C LEU A 12 -34.82 -21.27 -22.29
N LEU A 13 -36.11 -21.59 -22.45
CA LEU A 13 -36.96 -21.98 -21.32
C LEU A 13 -36.45 -23.25 -20.62
N VAL A 14 -36.09 -24.27 -21.39
CA VAL A 14 -35.53 -25.52 -20.83
C VAL A 14 -34.21 -25.26 -20.08
N LEU A 15 -33.35 -24.39 -20.62
CA LEU A 15 -32.08 -24.03 -19.97
C LEU A 15 -32.32 -23.29 -18.65
N CYS A 16 -33.27 -22.35 -18.62
CA CYS A 16 -33.66 -21.62 -17.41
C CYS A 16 -34.28 -22.55 -16.36
N SER A 17 -35.13 -23.51 -16.76
CA SER A 17 -35.71 -24.50 -15.84
C SER A 17 -34.64 -25.42 -15.24
N LEU A 18 -33.64 -25.84 -16.02
CA LEU A 18 -32.52 -26.66 -15.54
C LEU A 18 -31.64 -25.88 -14.55
N LEU A 19 -31.37 -24.60 -14.81
CA LEU A 19 -30.62 -23.72 -13.90
C LEU A 19 -31.38 -23.46 -12.59
N ALA A 20 -32.70 -23.32 -12.64
CA ALA A 20 -33.55 -23.20 -11.45
C ALA A 20 -33.56 -24.50 -10.61
N LEU A 21 -33.59 -25.66 -11.26
CA LEU A 21 -33.52 -26.95 -10.55
C LEU A 21 -32.16 -27.17 -9.89
N LEU A 22 -31.07 -26.80 -10.57
CA LEU A 22 -29.71 -26.91 -10.04
C LEU A 22 -29.48 -26.01 -8.83
N SER A 23 -30.04 -24.80 -8.86
CA SER A 23 -29.95 -23.85 -7.74
C SER A 23 -30.76 -24.30 -6.53
N LEU A 24 -31.94 -24.89 -6.72
CA LEU A 24 -32.73 -25.52 -5.65
C LEU A 24 -32.00 -26.72 -5.01
N LEU A 25 -31.39 -27.59 -5.83
CA LEU A 25 -30.63 -28.75 -5.35
C LEU A 25 -29.38 -28.33 -4.56
N LEU A 26 -28.68 -27.27 -4.99
CA LEU A 26 -27.53 -26.72 -4.27
C LEU A 26 -27.93 -26.07 -2.94
N TRP A 27 -29.11 -25.45 -2.87
CA TRP A 27 -29.61 -24.83 -1.62
C TRP A 27 -29.95 -25.89 -0.55
N THR A 28 -30.58 -27.00 -0.95
CA THR A 28 -30.96 -28.07 -0.02
C THR A 28 -29.77 -28.85 0.57
N ARG A 29 -28.57 -28.77 -0.02
CA ARG A 29 -27.35 -29.42 0.50
C ARG A 29 -26.53 -28.56 1.47
N CYS A 30 -26.84 -27.27 1.62
CA CYS A 30 -26.08 -26.34 2.48
C CYS A 30 -26.72 -26.12 3.86
N SER A 31 -27.86 -26.77 4.16
CA SER A 31 -28.59 -26.62 5.43
C SER A 31 -28.45 -27.85 6.32
N HIS A 32 -27.22 -28.22 6.68
CA HIS A 32 -26.98 -29.11 7.83
C HIS A 32 -25.57 -28.91 8.38
N HIS A 33 -25.45 -28.29 9.56
CA HIS A 33 -24.30 -28.46 10.46
C HIS A 33 -24.74 -28.31 11.93
N PRO A 34 -23.99 -28.93 12.86
CA PRO A 34 -24.53 -29.65 14.02
C PRO A 34 -24.38 -28.85 15.33
N GLN A 35 -25.18 -29.21 16.33
CA GLN A 35 -25.05 -28.71 17.71
C GLN A 35 -23.73 -29.15 18.36
N PRO A 36 -23.12 -28.33 19.24
CA PRO A 36 -22.18 -28.82 20.24
C PRO A 36 -22.82 -28.89 21.64
N ALA A 37 -22.54 -29.98 22.36
CA ALA A 37 -22.81 -30.19 23.79
C ALA A 37 -21.49 -30.08 24.61
N PRO A 38 -21.52 -30.33 25.94
CA PRO A 38 -21.33 -29.37 27.03
C PRO A 38 -19.86 -29.21 27.49
N GLY A 39 -19.60 -28.13 28.24
CA GLY A 39 -18.26 -27.75 28.71
C GLY A 39 -17.70 -28.60 29.87
N PRO A 40 -16.37 -28.58 30.11
CA PRO A 40 -15.71 -29.29 31.20
C PRO A 40 -15.44 -28.41 32.45
N PRO A 41 -15.04 -29.02 33.59
CA PRO A 41 -15.39 -28.58 34.95
C PRO A 41 -14.33 -27.73 35.68
N GLU A 42 -14.75 -27.21 36.84
CA GLU A 42 -14.02 -26.46 37.88
C GLU A 42 -12.78 -27.16 38.47
N HIS A 43 -11.85 -26.37 39.03
CA HIS A 43 -11.07 -26.58 40.28
C HIS A 43 -10.07 -25.40 40.50
N PRO A 44 -9.41 -25.22 41.68
CA PRO A 44 -9.91 -24.77 42.98
C PRO A 44 -9.16 -23.49 43.51
N GLY A 45 -9.56 -23.00 44.70
CA GLY A 45 -9.17 -21.72 45.36
C GLY A 45 -7.67 -21.46 45.65
N ILE A 46 -7.30 -20.27 46.15
CA ILE A 46 -7.21 -19.81 47.58
C ILE A 46 -6.37 -18.48 47.55
N PRO A 47 -6.34 -17.54 48.53
CA PRO A 47 -7.27 -17.07 49.58
C PRO A 47 -7.47 -15.53 49.63
N ASP A 48 -8.31 -15.14 50.58
CA ASP A 48 -8.69 -13.83 51.12
C ASP A 48 -7.59 -12.77 51.40
N SER A 49 -8.00 -11.50 51.31
CA SER A 49 -7.64 -10.49 52.31
C SER A 49 -8.77 -9.45 52.50
N GLU A 50 -9.49 -9.64 53.60
CA GLU A 50 -9.98 -8.66 54.60
C GLU A 50 -10.78 -7.41 54.18
N GLU A 51 -12.08 -7.50 54.50
CA GLU A 51 -12.91 -6.58 55.30
C GLU A 51 -12.59 -5.07 55.37
N ALA A 52 -13.61 -4.27 55.01
CA ALA A 52 -14.22 -3.30 55.92
C ALA A 52 -15.67 -2.99 55.48
N SER A 53 -16.64 -3.17 56.39
CA SER A 53 -18.06 -2.79 56.23
C SER A 53 -18.41 -1.61 57.19
N PRO A 54 -19.69 -1.19 57.38
CA PRO A 54 -20.18 0.13 56.95
C PRO A 54 -20.80 0.97 58.10
N GLN A 55 -21.06 2.27 57.87
CA GLN A 55 -21.94 3.16 58.67
C GLN A 55 -21.88 4.55 57.97
N ASP A 56 -22.93 5.34 57.70
CA ASP A 56 -24.20 5.57 58.37
C ASP A 56 -25.26 6.07 57.38
N ALA A 57 -26.53 5.74 57.67
CA ALA A 57 -27.72 6.34 57.06
C ALA A 57 -28.50 7.13 58.12
N PRO A 58 -29.19 8.23 57.76
CA PRO A 58 -30.30 8.73 58.56
C PRO A 58 -31.66 8.32 57.98
N ARG A 59 -32.55 7.90 58.90
CA ARG A 59 -33.93 7.47 58.69
C ARG A 59 -34.91 8.61 58.37
N ALA A 60 -36.01 8.22 57.72
CA ALA A 60 -37.19 8.97 57.31
C ALA A 60 -38.13 9.41 58.45
N PRO A 61 -39.22 10.14 58.11
CA PRO A 61 -40.47 10.04 58.86
C PRO A 61 -41.71 9.69 57.99
N GLY A 62 -42.51 8.72 58.47
CA GLY A 62 -43.99 8.80 58.57
C GLY A 62 -44.88 8.52 57.35
N MET A 63 -45.59 7.38 57.39
CA MET A 63 -46.70 6.93 56.52
C MET A 63 -48.01 7.77 56.70
N PRO A 64 -49.00 7.71 55.78
CA PRO A 64 -50.06 6.70 55.89
C PRO A 64 -50.45 6.02 54.56
N GLY A 65 -50.86 4.76 54.65
CA GLY A 65 -51.08 3.86 53.52
C GLY A 65 -52.33 4.11 52.68
N SER A 66 -52.28 3.57 51.47
CA SER A 66 -53.45 2.97 50.81
C SER A 66 -52.95 1.86 49.87
N ALA A 67 -53.54 0.68 50.02
CA ALA A 67 -53.32 -0.46 49.14
C ALA A 67 -54.00 -0.17 47.79
N GLY A 68 -53.22 0.34 46.83
CA GLY A 68 -53.62 0.46 45.43
C GLY A 68 -52.84 -0.54 44.59
N ARG A 69 -53.56 -1.43 43.89
CA ARG A 69 -53.02 -2.34 42.87
C ARG A 69 -51.93 -1.66 42.05
N ALA A 70 -50.72 -2.22 42.04
CA ALA A 70 -49.72 -1.90 41.04
C ALA A 70 -50.30 -2.30 39.67
N VAL A 71 -50.85 -1.33 38.96
CA VAL A 71 -51.08 -1.44 37.51
C VAL A 71 -49.68 -1.57 36.92
N ALA A 72 -49.35 -2.78 36.44
CA ALA A 72 -48.19 -2.95 35.59
C ALA A 72 -48.40 -2.06 34.36
N VAL A 73 -47.77 -0.89 34.36
CA VAL A 73 -47.60 -0.10 33.14
C VAL A 73 -46.91 -1.04 32.15
N PRO A 74 -47.49 -1.35 30.99
CA PRO A 74 -46.78 -2.13 29.99
C PRO A 74 -45.51 -1.34 29.67
N GLY A 75 -44.34 -1.94 29.91
CA GLY A 75 -43.09 -1.38 29.41
C GLY A 75 -43.24 -1.05 27.93
N PRO A 76 -42.56 -0.01 27.43
CA PRO A 76 -42.76 0.45 26.06
C PRO A 76 -42.58 -0.73 25.10
N ARG A 77 -43.63 -1.01 24.33
CA ARG A 77 -43.63 -2.14 23.39
C ARG A 77 -42.66 -1.80 22.26
N TYR A 78 -41.71 -2.70 22.07
CA TYR A 78 -40.81 -2.66 20.93
C TYR A 78 -41.53 -3.23 19.71
N GLU A 79 -41.94 -2.37 18.79
CA GLU A 79 -42.80 -2.73 17.66
C GLU A 79 -42.10 -2.43 16.32
N GLU A 80 -42.39 -3.24 15.29
CA GLU A 80 -41.96 -2.92 13.93
C GLU A 80 -42.81 -1.78 13.35
N ILE A 81 -42.16 -0.85 12.65
CA ILE A 81 -42.83 0.25 11.96
C ILE A 81 -42.27 0.41 10.54
N ASP A 82 -43.13 0.79 9.60
CA ASP A 82 -42.72 1.17 8.26
C ASP A 82 -42.17 2.60 8.25
N CYS A 83 -40.92 2.75 7.83
CA CYS A 83 -40.27 4.04 7.66
C CYS A 83 -40.20 4.40 6.17
N VAL A 84 -41.02 5.34 5.74
CA VAL A 84 -41.03 5.86 4.37
C VAL A 84 -39.93 6.90 4.21
N ILE A 85 -38.95 6.63 3.34
CA ILE A 85 -37.78 7.49 3.10
C ILE A 85 -37.99 8.25 1.80
N ASN A 86 -38.06 9.59 1.89
CA ASN A 86 -38.24 10.51 0.76
C ASN A 86 -39.40 10.14 -0.16
N GLU A 87 -40.46 9.51 0.36
CA GLU A 87 -41.62 9.05 -0.44
C GLU A 87 -41.31 8.00 -1.52
N GLU A 88 -40.10 7.43 -1.55
CA GLU A 88 -39.65 6.52 -2.63
C GLU A 88 -39.47 5.08 -2.17
N GLN A 89 -38.97 4.87 -0.96
CA GLN A 89 -38.66 3.53 -0.44
C GLN A 89 -39.19 3.37 0.98
N THR A 90 -39.64 2.16 1.32
CA THR A 90 -40.03 1.81 2.69
C THR A 90 -39.01 0.86 3.29
N VAL A 91 -38.51 1.17 4.48
CA VAL A 91 -37.61 0.31 5.26
C VAL A 91 -38.25 -0.08 6.58
N LYS A 92 -37.93 -1.29 7.06
CA LYS A 92 -38.44 -1.78 8.35
C LYS A 92 -37.63 -1.19 9.49
N GLY A 93 -38.25 -0.28 10.23
CA GLY A 93 -37.72 0.30 11.46
C GLY A 93 -38.23 -0.41 12.71
N ARG A 94 -37.92 0.19 13.85
CA ARG A 94 -38.40 -0.24 15.17
C ARG A 94 -38.85 0.98 15.95
N ARG A 95 -39.88 0.84 16.78
CA ARG A 95 -40.45 1.92 17.58
C ARG A 95 -40.53 1.51 19.05
N GLU A 96 -40.16 2.42 19.92
CA GLU A 96 -40.31 2.29 21.36
C GLU A 96 -40.89 3.61 21.90
N GLY A 97 -42.20 3.63 22.17
CA GLY A 97 -42.90 4.87 22.55
C GLY A 97 -42.89 5.93 21.43
N SER A 98 -42.21 7.06 21.67
CA SER A 98 -42.03 8.13 20.67
C SER A 98 -40.79 7.94 19.80
N GLU A 99 -39.84 7.10 20.22
CA GLU A 99 -38.57 6.95 19.52
C GLU A 99 -38.69 5.97 18.35
N VAL A 100 -38.03 6.32 17.25
CA VAL A 100 -37.96 5.50 16.03
C VAL A 100 -36.50 5.18 15.75
N PHE A 101 -36.21 3.88 15.64
CA PHE A 101 -34.90 3.34 15.33
C PHE A 101 -34.86 2.85 13.89
N LEU A 102 -33.85 3.31 13.15
CA LEU A 102 -33.60 2.89 11.78
C LEU A 102 -32.52 1.81 11.73
N PRO A 103 -32.66 0.80 10.85
CA PRO A 103 -31.67 -0.27 10.75
C PRO A 103 -30.35 0.29 10.20
N PHE A 104 -29.23 -0.02 10.88
CA PHE A 104 -27.92 0.47 10.46
C PHE A 104 -27.52 0.04 9.05
N SER A 105 -28.00 -1.12 8.58
CA SER A 105 -27.78 -1.58 7.20
C SER A 105 -28.33 -0.62 6.13
N TRP A 106 -29.35 0.18 6.47
CA TRP A 106 -29.84 1.27 5.63
C TRP A 106 -29.02 2.54 5.84
N VAL A 107 -28.76 2.93 7.11
CA VAL A 107 -27.97 4.11 7.48
C VAL A 107 -26.60 4.10 6.82
N GLU A 108 -25.91 2.95 6.87
CA GLU A 108 -24.59 2.71 6.27
C GLU A 108 -24.56 3.07 4.79
N LYS A 109 -25.54 2.56 4.03
CA LYS A 109 -25.63 2.76 2.57
C LYS A 109 -26.11 4.16 2.21
N TYR A 110 -27.11 4.67 2.91
CA TYR A 110 -27.75 5.95 2.60
C TYR A 110 -26.83 7.14 2.91
N PHE A 111 -26.19 7.13 4.08
CA PHE A 111 -25.27 8.20 4.49
C PHE A 111 -23.80 7.92 4.15
N GLN A 112 -23.48 6.73 3.62
CA GLN A 112 -22.11 6.30 3.30
C GLN A 112 -21.16 6.40 4.51
N VAL A 113 -21.66 5.92 5.64
CA VAL A 113 -20.96 5.86 6.94
C VAL A 113 -20.58 4.41 7.26
N TYR A 114 -19.85 4.18 8.34
CA TYR A 114 -19.27 2.86 8.66
C TYR A 114 -19.61 2.44 10.08
N GLY A 115 -19.79 1.14 10.29
CA GLY A 115 -20.02 0.63 11.63
C GLY A 115 -19.74 -0.86 11.76
N ARG A 116 -19.43 -1.30 12.98
CA ARG A 116 -19.21 -2.72 13.29
C ARG A 116 -19.55 -3.02 14.74
N ILE A 117 -19.90 -4.27 15.03
CA ILE A 117 -19.99 -4.78 16.39
C ILE A 117 -18.58 -5.20 16.81
N ALA A 118 -18.14 -4.70 17.97
CA ALA A 118 -16.86 -5.03 18.59
C ALA A 118 -17.08 -5.64 19.96
N GLN A 119 -16.24 -6.61 20.32
CA GLN A 119 -16.19 -7.21 21.64
C GLN A 119 -15.19 -6.43 22.49
N ALA A 120 -15.63 -5.88 23.62
CA ALA A 120 -14.78 -5.17 24.58
C ALA A 120 -15.22 -5.52 26.00
N ASP A 121 -14.28 -5.96 26.84
CA ASP A 121 -14.48 -6.23 28.26
C ASP A 121 -15.67 -7.15 28.58
N GLY A 122 -15.87 -8.19 27.75
CA GLY A 122 -16.96 -9.15 27.91
C GLY A 122 -18.35 -8.66 27.48
N SER A 123 -18.44 -7.45 26.89
CA SER A 123 -19.68 -6.88 26.36
C SER A 123 -19.57 -6.53 24.87
N GLU A 124 -20.70 -6.61 24.17
CA GLU A 124 -20.80 -6.17 22.78
C GLU A 124 -21.12 -4.68 22.72
N ARG A 125 -20.39 -3.95 21.86
CA ARG A 125 -20.69 -2.56 21.53
C ARG A 125 -20.69 -2.33 20.04
N PHE A 126 -21.55 -1.43 19.58
CA PHE A 126 -21.54 -0.95 18.21
C PHE A 126 -20.62 0.27 18.07
N GLU A 127 -19.59 0.16 17.23
CA GLU A 127 -18.66 1.25 16.93
C GLU A 127 -19.06 1.91 15.61
N PHE A 128 -19.53 3.16 15.68
CA PHE A 128 -19.83 3.99 14.50
C PHE A 128 -18.62 4.84 14.09
N SER A 129 -18.43 5.02 12.78
CA SER A 129 -17.47 5.98 12.24
C SER A 129 -18.01 6.67 11.00
N HIS A 130 -17.83 7.99 10.93
CA HIS A 130 -18.21 8.78 9.75
C HIS A 130 -17.26 8.54 8.57
N SER A 131 -16.02 8.13 8.83
CA SER A 131 -14.98 7.90 7.81
C SER A 131 -14.09 6.70 8.18
N TYR A 132 -13.33 6.15 7.22
CA TYR A 132 -12.52 4.94 7.46
C TYR A 132 -11.00 5.18 7.57
N SER A 133 -10.52 6.39 7.24
CA SER A 133 -9.08 6.71 7.19
C SER A 133 -8.67 7.60 8.38
N LYS A 134 -7.39 7.52 8.77
CA LYS A 134 -6.83 8.26 9.90
C LYS A 134 -5.78 9.28 9.42
N VAL A 135 -5.78 10.44 10.07
CA VAL A 135 -4.75 11.47 9.85
C VAL A 135 -3.47 11.07 10.55
N TYR A 136 -2.35 11.31 9.90
CA TYR A 136 -1.03 11.01 10.44
C TYR A 136 -0.68 11.95 11.60
N ALA A 137 -0.21 11.38 12.70
CA ALA A 137 0.28 12.13 13.85
C ALA A 137 1.72 12.58 13.60
N GLN A 138 1.89 13.71 12.91
CA GLN A 138 3.19 14.32 12.68
C GLN A 138 3.89 14.63 14.01
N ARG A 139 5.13 14.13 14.16
CA ARG A 139 5.92 14.24 15.40
C ARG A 139 6.84 15.47 15.44
N ALA A 140 7.22 15.98 14.27
CA ALA A 140 8.15 17.10 14.13
C ALA A 140 7.89 17.86 12.81
N PRO A 141 8.35 19.13 12.70
CA PRO A 141 8.37 19.84 11.43
C PRO A 141 9.07 19.04 10.33
N TYR A 142 8.59 19.17 9.10
CA TYR A 142 9.12 18.40 7.98
C TYR A 142 10.54 18.85 7.60
N ARG A 143 11.39 17.88 7.26
CA ARG A 143 12.75 18.11 6.75
C ARG A 143 13.06 17.13 5.61
N PRO A 144 13.89 17.51 4.62
CA PRO A 144 14.20 16.63 3.48
C PRO A 144 14.93 15.32 3.86
N ASP A 145 15.68 15.33 4.97
CA ASP A 145 16.40 14.17 5.54
C ASP A 145 15.53 13.32 6.48
N GLY A 146 14.28 13.71 6.71
CA GLY A 146 13.36 13.04 7.60
C GLY A 146 12.41 12.06 6.89
N VAL A 147 11.53 11.47 7.70
CA VAL A 147 10.38 10.67 7.25
C VAL A 147 9.58 11.43 6.20
N PHE A 148 9.24 10.77 5.10
CA PHE A 148 8.44 11.38 4.04
C PHE A 148 6.95 11.33 4.41
N MET A 149 6.44 12.42 4.99
CA MET A 149 5.04 12.56 5.38
C MET A 149 4.59 11.40 6.28
N SER A 150 3.66 10.55 5.80
CA SER A 150 3.11 9.41 6.54
C SER A 150 3.60 8.05 5.98
N PHE A 151 4.68 8.03 5.21
CA PHE A 151 5.06 6.86 4.42
C PHE A 151 5.71 5.74 5.25
N GLU A 152 6.03 5.99 6.52
CA GLU A 152 6.39 4.92 7.48
C GLU A 152 5.29 3.86 7.60
N GLY A 153 4.02 4.26 7.49
CA GLY A 153 2.87 3.33 7.53
C GLY A 153 2.48 2.73 6.17
N TYR A 154 3.19 3.04 5.08
CA TYR A 154 2.81 2.62 3.73
C TYR A 154 3.47 1.30 3.34
N ASN A 155 2.70 0.25 3.07
CA ASN A 155 3.23 -1.00 2.51
C ASN A 155 2.92 -1.06 1.00
N VAL A 156 3.85 -0.57 0.18
CA VAL A 156 3.61 -0.31 -1.24
C VAL A 156 3.49 -1.62 -2.01
N GLU A 157 4.43 -2.53 -1.76
CA GLU A 157 4.57 -3.85 -2.32
C GLU A 157 3.35 -4.75 -2.10
N LEU A 158 2.61 -4.55 -0.99
CA LEU A 158 1.41 -5.32 -0.68
C LEU A 158 0.18 -4.91 -1.50
N ARG A 159 0.20 -3.76 -2.17
CA ARG A 159 -0.92 -3.30 -2.99
C ARG A 159 -1.17 -4.28 -4.15
N ASP A 160 -2.44 -4.52 -4.45
CA ASP A 160 -2.91 -5.41 -5.52
C ASP A 160 -2.42 -5.03 -6.92
N ARG A 161 -2.26 -3.72 -7.16
CA ARG A 161 -1.72 -3.15 -8.40
C ARG A 161 -0.20 -3.32 -8.55
N VAL A 162 0.52 -3.75 -7.51
CA VAL A 162 1.93 -4.17 -7.63
C VAL A 162 1.94 -5.63 -8.06
N LYS A 163 2.35 -5.90 -9.29
CA LYS A 163 2.41 -7.26 -9.86
C LYS A 163 3.45 -8.10 -9.13
N CYS A 164 4.64 -7.55 -8.96
CA CYS A 164 5.75 -8.14 -8.22
C CYS A 164 6.87 -7.10 -8.03
N ILE A 165 7.89 -7.44 -7.24
CA ILE A 165 9.18 -6.72 -7.23
C ILE A 165 10.06 -7.35 -8.30
N SER A 166 10.48 -6.59 -9.31
CA SER A 166 11.33 -7.07 -10.40
C SER A 166 12.60 -7.73 -9.85
N GLY A 167 12.95 -8.92 -10.33
CA GLY A 167 14.20 -9.60 -9.96
C GLY A 167 15.44 -8.92 -10.55
N VAL A 168 15.29 -8.29 -11.72
CA VAL A 168 16.36 -7.54 -12.39
C VAL A 168 16.58 -6.18 -11.71
N GLU A 169 15.50 -5.42 -11.51
CA GLU A 169 15.59 -4.01 -11.10
C GLU A 169 15.45 -3.80 -9.58
N GLY A 170 14.91 -4.76 -8.83
CA GLY A 170 14.69 -4.64 -7.39
C GLY A 170 13.60 -3.65 -6.98
N VAL A 171 12.73 -3.25 -7.91
CA VAL A 171 11.66 -2.25 -7.70
C VAL A 171 10.30 -2.79 -8.17
N PRO A 172 9.17 -2.23 -7.69
CA PRO A 172 7.84 -2.73 -8.05
C PRO A 172 7.50 -2.50 -9.53
N LEU A 173 6.80 -3.48 -10.11
CA LEU A 173 6.15 -3.37 -11.41
C LEU A 173 4.63 -3.18 -11.23
N SER A 174 4.07 -2.14 -11.83
CA SER A 174 2.66 -1.77 -11.69
C SER A 174 1.78 -2.39 -12.76
N THR A 175 0.53 -2.71 -12.43
CA THR A 175 -0.53 -3.11 -13.37
C THR A 175 -1.73 -2.17 -13.36
N GLN A 176 -1.60 -1.02 -12.69
CA GLN A 176 -2.70 -0.10 -12.38
C GLN A 176 -3.54 0.28 -13.61
N TRP A 177 -2.92 0.52 -14.77
CA TRP A 177 -3.64 0.86 -16.01
C TRP A 177 -3.51 -0.18 -17.12
N GLY A 178 -2.69 -1.21 -16.96
CA GLY A 178 -2.47 -2.24 -17.96
C GLY A 178 -2.00 -3.56 -17.34
N PRO A 179 -2.61 -4.70 -17.69
CA PRO A 179 -2.27 -6.01 -17.09
C PRO A 179 -0.88 -6.53 -17.49
N GLN A 180 -0.29 -5.99 -18.57
CA GLN A 180 1.04 -6.35 -19.06
C GLN A 180 2.15 -6.06 -18.03
N GLY A 181 1.92 -5.13 -17.11
CA GLY A 181 2.94 -4.67 -16.18
C GLY A 181 3.84 -3.60 -16.79
N TYR A 182 4.15 -2.56 -16.03
CA TYR A 182 5.05 -1.49 -16.44
C TYR A 182 5.70 -0.86 -15.21
N PHE A 183 6.92 -0.34 -15.37
CA PHE A 183 7.55 0.44 -14.31
C PHE A 183 6.84 1.79 -14.20
N TYR A 184 6.34 2.07 -13.01
CA TYR A 184 5.60 3.29 -12.74
C TYR A 184 6.37 4.16 -11.74
N PRO A 185 6.95 5.30 -12.17
CA PRO A 185 7.87 6.09 -11.35
C PRO A 185 7.30 6.52 -10.00
N ILE A 186 6.01 6.85 -9.94
CA ILE A 186 5.29 7.16 -8.68
C ILE A 186 5.36 5.99 -7.71
N GLN A 187 5.04 4.79 -8.19
CA GLN A 187 5.03 3.60 -7.33
C GLN A 187 6.44 3.22 -6.86
N ILE A 188 7.44 3.39 -7.72
CA ILE A 188 8.85 3.13 -7.41
C ILE A 188 9.38 4.13 -6.39
N ALA A 189 9.09 5.43 -6.56
CA ALA A 189 9.45 6.47 -5.61
C ALA A 189 8.75 6.25 -4.25
N GLN A 190 7.46 5.89 -4.24
CA GLN A 190 6.74 5.57 -3.00
C GLN A 190 7.33 4.36 -2.29
N TYR A 191 7.72 3.32 -3.03
CA TYR A 191 8.41 2.16 -2.48
C TYR A 191 9.70 2.62 -1.78
N GLY A 192 10.57 3.38 -2.47
CA GLY A 192 11.78 3.93 -1.88
C GLY A 192 11.52 4.79 -0.63
N LEU A 193 10.67 5.80 -0.75
CA LEU A 193 10.36 6.75 0.34
C LEU A 193 9.72 6.07 1.56
N SER A 194 8.90 5.03 1.35
CA SER A 194 8.31 4.26 2.44
C SER A 194 9.35 3.42 3.17
N HIS A 195 10.25 2.74 2.46
CA HIS A 195 11.34 1.99 3.10
C HIS A 195 12.31 2.95 3.81
N TYR A 196 12.67 4.08 3.20
CA TYR A 196 13.47 5.11 3.87
C TYR A 196 12.84 5.57 5.18
N SER A 197 11.53 5.84 5.17
CA SER A 197 10.79 6.28 6.36
C SER A 197 10.72 5.20 7.44
N LYS A 198 10.49 3.94 7.06
CA LYS A 198 10.52 2.80 7.99
C LYS A 198 11.91 2.62 8.62
N ASN A 199 12.98 2.77 7.84
CA ASN A 199 14.35 2.69 8.36
C ASN A 199 14.62 3.69 9.49
N LEU A 200 13.98 4.86 9.47
CA LEU A 200 14.14 5.89 10.50
C LEU A 200 13.28 5.64 11.76
N THR A 201 12.30 4.74 11.70
CA THR A 201 11.22 4.63 12.70
C THR A 201 11.09 3.25 13.31
N GLU A 202 11.47 2.21 12.57
CA GLU A 202 11.54 0.85 13.05
C GLU A 202 12.87 0.59 13.77
N LYS A 203 12.90 -0.46 14.60
CA LYS A 203 14.12 -0.88 15.29
C LYS A 203 15.11 -1.47 14.26
N PRO A 204 16.43 -1.38 14.51
CA PRO A 204 17.41 -2.08 13.68
C PRO A 204 17.04 -3.57 13.53
N PRO A 205 17.14 -4.14 12.32
CA PRO A 205 16.71 -5.51 12.07
C PRO A 205 17.63 -6.50 12.77
N HIS A 206 17.06 -7.62 13.22
CA HIS A 206 17.84 -8.82 13.44
C HIS A 206 18.43 -9.28 12.09
N VAL A 207 19.69 -9.69 12.09
CA VAL A 207 20.40 -10.21 10.91
C VAL A 207 21.14 -11.46 11.32
N GLU A 208 20.81 -12.56 10.66
CA GLU A 208 21.48 -13.86 10.82
C GLU A 208 22.35 -14.12 9.59
N VAL A 209 23.61 -14.45 9.83
CA VAL A 209 24.61 -14.70 8.79
C VAL A 209 24.86 -16.19 8.71
N TYR A 210 24.65 -16.77 7.53
CA TYR A 210 24.82 -18.20 7.29
C TYR A 210 26.13 -18.53 6.61
N GLU A 211 26.64 -17.61 5.79
CA GLU A 211 27.84 -17.87 5.03
C GLU A 211 28.64 -16.60 4.68
N THR A 212 29.94 -16.62 4.99
CA THR A 212 30.96 -15.58 4.74
C THR A 212 32.33 -16.16 4.30
N ALA A 213 32.35 -17.41 3.83
CA ALA A 213 33.48 -18.09 3.22
C ALA A 213 34.78 -18.16 4.06
N GLY A 214 34.66 -18.14 5.39
CA GLY A 214 35.77 -18.38 6.32
C GLY A 214 36.13 -17.22 7.24
N ASP A 215 35.50 -16.04 7.09
CA ASP A 215 35.79 -14.85 7.93
C ASP A 215 35.15 -14.90 9.34
N GLY A 216 34.80 -16.10 9.84
CA GLY A 216 34.62 -16.36 11.27
C GLY A 216 33.21 -16.31 11.86
N ASN A 217 32.13 -16.17 11.08
CA ASN A 217 30.76 -16.16 11.62
C ASN A 217 29.69 -16.96 10.84
N GLY A 218 30.03 -17.57 9.69
CA GLY A 218 29.10 -18.43 8.93
C GLY A 218 29.34 -19.92 9.19
N ASN A 219 28.42 -20.59 9.89
CA ASN A 219 28.45 -22.04 10.16
C ASN A 219 27.46 -22.83 9.28
N GLY A 220 27.06 -22.28 8.13
CA GLY A 220 26.05 -22.92 7.28
C GLY A 220 26.50 -24.29 6.76
N GLU A 221 25.66 -25.31 7.00
CA GLU A 221 25.91 -26.68 6.57
C GLU A 221 25.57 -26.84 5.09
N TRP A 222 26.58 -27.18 4.28
CA TRP A 222 26.43 -27.37 2.84
C TRP A 222 26.31 -28.85 2.49
N THR A 223 25.33 -29.19 1.67
CA THR A 223 25.22 -30.49 0.99
C THR A 223 25.67 -30.35 -0.47
N VAL A 224 26.59 -31.22 -0.90
CA VAL A 224 27.15 -31.23 -2.26
C VAL A 224 26.85 -32.58 -2.92
N PRO A 225 25.83 -32.65 -3.81
CA PRO A 225 25.50 -33.90 -4.50
C PRO A 225 26.60 -34.40 -5.44
N LYS A 226 26.55 -35.69 -5.80
CA LYS A 226 27.47 -36.26 -6.80
C LYS A 226 27.39 -35.47 -8.12
N GLY A 227 28.56 -35.12 -8.66
CA GLY A 227 28.68 -34.32 -9.89
C GLY A 227 28.60 -32.81 -9.70
N CYS A 228 28.39 -32.33 -8.47
CA CYS A 228 28.57 -30.93 -8.09
C CYS A 228 29.91 -30.70 -7.38
N SER A 229 30.39 -29.46 -7.37
CA SER A 229 31.49 -29.02 -6.52
C SER A 229 31.15 -27.71 -5.81
N LEU A 230 31.70 -27.57 -4.60
CA LEU A 230 31.66 -26.36 -3.80
C LEU A 230 33.03 -26.16 -3.16
N THR A 231 33.71 -25.06 -3.47
CA THR A 231 35.03 -24.75 -2.92
C THR A 231 35.10 -23.31 -2.47
N THR A 232 35.80 -23.05 -1.38
CA THR A 232 36.16 -21.67 -1.01
C THR A 232 37.35 -21.24 -1.86
N VAL A 233 37.24 -20.08 -2.52
CA VAL A 233 38.32 -19.49 -3.33
C VAL A 233 38.48 -18.01 -2.98
N TRP A 234 39.69 -17.47 -3.15
CA TRP A 234 39.96 -16.06 -2.92
C TRP A 234 39.57 -15.23 -4.15
N ASP A 235 38.63 -14.29 -4.01
CA ASP A 235 38.27 -13.35 -5.09
C ASP A 235 39.07 -12.05 -4.95
N LYS A 236 40.01 -11.82 -5.87
CA LYS A 236 40.90 -10.65 -5.88
C LYS A 236 40.16 -9.31 -6.03
N THR A 237 38.98 -9.30 -6.64
CA THR A 237 38.19 -8.07 -6.84
C THR A 237 37.41 -7.67 -5.59
N ARG A 238 37.13 -8.64 -4.72
CA ARG A 238 36.38 -8.47 -3.47
C ARG A 238 37.29 -8.46 -2.22
N LEU A 239 38.51 -8.97 -2.35
CA LEU A 239 39.48 -9.11 -1.26
C LEU A 239 38.93 -9.93 -0.07
N THR A 240 38.15 -10.97 -0.36
CA THR A 240 37.62 -11.93 0.61
C THR A 240 37.54 -13.33 -0.01
N GLY A 241 37.39 -14.35 0.84
CA GLY A 241 37.00 -15.68 0.41
C GLY A 241 35.57 -15.67 -0.14
N VAL A 242 35.27 -16.51 -1.12
CA VAL A 242 33.92 -16.69 -1.66
C VAL A 242 33.66 -18.16 -1.95
N LYS A 243 32.39 -18.58 -1.96
CA LYS A 243 32.03 -19.95 -2.36
C LYS A 243 31.86 -20.02 -3.86
N GLN A 244 32.73 -20.77 -4.51
CA GLN A 244 32.58 -21.15 -5.90
C GLN A 244 31.77 -22.44 -5.99
N PHE A 245 30.66 -22.41 -6.72
CA PHE A 245 29.82 -23.58 -6.98
C PHE A 245 29.83 -23.94 -8.46
N SER A 246 29.74 -25.25 -8.74
CA SER A 246 29.57 -25.78 -10.09
C SER A 246 28.70 -27.02 -10.05
N CYS A 247 27.54 -26.95 -10.70
CA CYS A 247 26.57 -28.04 -10.81
C CYS A 247 25.98 -28.10 -12.23
N PRO A 248 25.76 -29.31 -12.79
CA PRO A 248 24.90 -29.48 -13.96
C PRO A 248 23.48 -28.96 -13.69
N GLU A 249 22.80 -28.40 -14.70
CA GLU A 249 21.42 -27.89 -14.53
C GLU A 249 20.41 -28.98 -14.13
N SER A 250 20.65 -30.23 -14.57
CA SER A 250 19.84 -31.39 -14.24
C SER A 250 20.07 -31.95 -12.84
N SER A 251 21.04 -31.43 -12.08
CA SER A 251 21.32 -31.90 -10.72
C SER A 251 20.39 -31.27 -9.69
N GLU A 252 20.43 -31.78 -8.46
CA GLU A 252 19.71 -31.20 -7.32
C GLU A 252 20.28 -29.83 -6.91
N GLY A 253 21.52 -29.50 -7.29
CA GLY A 253 22.24 -28.28 -6.89
C GLY A 253 22.97 -28.43 -5.56
N VAL A 254 23.93 -27.54 -5.29
CA VAL A 254 24.52 -27.44 -3.94
C VAL A 254 23.52 -26.71 -3.03
N SER A 255 23.33 -27.20 -1.81
CA SER A 255 22.34 -26.61 -0.89
C SER A 255 22.95 -26.22 0.45
N LEU A 256 22.57 -25.05 0.93
CA LEU A 256 22.91 -24.49 2.24
C LEU A 256 21.68 -24.57 3.14
N GLU A 257 21.80 -25.26 4.27
CA GLU A 257 20.74 -25.30 5.28
C GLU A 257 20.67 -23.96 6.03
N LEU A 258 19.44 -23.44 6.20
CA LEU A 258 19.16 -22.14 6.82
C LEU A 258 18.25 -22.30 8.05
N ASN A 259 17.17 -23.08 7.92
CA ASN A 259 16.21 -23.39 8.99
C ASN A 259 15.69 -22.17 9.80
N ASN A 260 15.55 -21.01 9.16
CA ASN A 260 15.10 -19.77 9.81
C ASN A 260 13.58 -19.67 9.89
N GLY A 261 13.01 -19.65 11.10
CA GLY A 261 11.56 -19.49 11.33
C GLY A 261 11.10 -18.09 11.72
N ARG A 262 12.01 -17.11 11.77
CA ARG A 262 11.76 -15.79 12.38
C ARG A 262 11.66 -14.69 11.33
N ASP A 263 12.60 -14.67 10.40
CA ASP A 263 12.86 -13.55 9.50
C ASP A 263 12.82 -14.04 8.03
N PHE A 264 12.44 -13.14 7.10
CA PHE A 264 12.10 -13.55 5.73
C PHE A 264 12.67 -12.65 4.63
N ILE A 265 13.62 -11.76 4.97
CA ILE A 265 14.36 -10.99 3.95
C ILE A 265 15.73 -11.66 3.73
N ILE A 266 15.85 -12.42 2.65
CA ILE A 266 17.11 -13.07 2.28
C ILE A 266 17.98 -12.14 1.45
N SER A 267 19.28 -12.10 1.73
CA SER A 267 20.27 -11.43 0.89
C SER A 267 21.50 -12.29 0.66
N PHE A 268 22.11 -12.17 -0.51
CA PHE A 268 23.38 -12.79 -0.83
C PHE A 268 24.07 -12.04 -1.98
N ASP A 269 25.39 -12.04 -1.97
CA ASP A 269 26.21 -11.57 -3.07
C ASP A 269 26.31 -12.69 -4.13
N LEU A 270 26.09 -12.34 -5.39
CA LEU A 270 26.04 -13.31 -6.48
C LEU A 270 26.83 -12.83 -7.69
N LYS A 271 27.59 -13.76 -8.29
CA LYS A 271 28.18 -13.63 -9.63
C LYS A 271 28.09 -14.96 -10.38
N LEU A 272 27.38 -14.98 -11.49
CA LEU A 272 27.20 -16.17 -12.33
C LEU A 272 28.19 -16.21 -13.49
N LEU A 273 28.75 -17.39 -13.75
CA LEU A 273 29.64 -17.67 -14.88
C LEU A 273 28.92 -18.34 -16.06
N SER A 274 27.78 -18.96 -15.80
CA SER A 274 26.89 -19.55 -16.81
C SER A 274 25.45 -19.28 -16.43
N ASN A 275 24.51 -19.74 -17.27
CA ASN A 275 23.13 -19.85 -16.83
C ASN A 275 23.05 -20.70 -15.56
N GLY A 276 22.13 -20.30 -14.69
CA GLY A 276 22.00 -20.88 -13.36
C GLY A 276 20.86 -20.26 -12.58
N SER A 277 20.72 -20.71 -11.34
CA SER A 277 19.67 -20.24 -10.45
C SER A 277 20.10 -20.34 -9.00
N VAL A 278 19.60 -19.43 -8.19
CA VAL A 278 19.59 -19.56 -6.74
C VAL A 278 18.14 -19.71 -6.30
N SER A 279 17.81 -20.78 -5.57
CA SER A 279 16.44 -21.11 -5.19
C SER A 279 16.31 -21.14 -3.68
N VAL A 280 15.17 -20.72 -3.15
CA VAL A 280 14.89 -20.71 -1.71
C VAL A 280 13.68 -21.58 -1.44
N VAL A 281 13.85 -22.59 -0.59
CA VAL A 281 12.77 -23.52 -0.22
C VAL A 281 12.10 -23.02 1.05
N LEU A 282 10.78 -22.86 0.98
CA LEU A 282 9.93 -22.28 2.02
C LEU A 282 8.92 -23.32 2.51
N GLU A 283 8.85 -23.48 3.83
CA GLU A 283 7.69 -24.08 4.48
C GLU A 283 6.62 -23.01 4.67
N THR A 284 5.34 -23.32 4.36
CA THR A 284 4.26 -22.32 4.35
C THR A 284 3.09 -22.69 5.26
N THR A 285 2.18 -21.74 5.49
CA THR A 285 0.91 -21.98 6.22
C THR A 285 -0.10 -22.86 5.47
N GLU A 286 0.13 -23.13 4.19
CA GLU A 286 -0.77 -23.93 3.37
C GLU A 286 -0.53 -25.42 3.58
N ARG A 287 -1.19 -26.01 4.58
CA ARG A 287 -1.10 -27.45 4.92
C ARG A 287 0.34 -27.97 5.06
N ASN A 288 1.26 -27.12 5.52
CA ASN A 288 2.71 -27.39 5.61
C ASN A 288 3.34 -27.83 4.28
N GLN A 289 2.80 -27.37 3.14
CA GLN A 289 3.38 -27.63 1.84
C GLN A 289 4.60 -26.74 1.59
N LEU A 290 5.58 -27.31 0.88
CA LEU A 290 6.78 -26.62 0.45
C LEU A 290 6.52 -25.84 -0.83
N PHE A 291 6.95 -24.58 -0.84
CA PHE A 291 7.08 -23.75 -2.03
C PHE A 291 8.55 -23.46 -2.30
N THR A 292 8.93 -23.38 -3.57
CA THR A 292 10.29 -22.99 -3.94
C THR A 292 10.25 -21.71 -4.77
N VAL A 293 11.01 -20.71 -4.35
CA VAL A 293 11.20 -19.47 -5.12
C VAL A 293 12.54 -19.54 -5.84
N HIS A 294 12.51 -19.57 -7.17
CA HIS A 294 13.66 -19.69 -8.06
C HIS A 294 14.07 -18.33 -8.60
N TYR A 295 15.26 -17.86 -8.26
CA TYR A 295 15.89 -16.68 -8.84
C TYR A 295 16.81 -17.11 -9.98
N VAL A 296 16.30 -17.06 -11.21
CA VAL A 296 16.95 -17.64 -12.41
C VAL A 296 17.65 -16.57 -13.24
N SER A 297 18.74 -16.96 -13.90
CA SER A 297 19.52 -16.08 -14.78
C SER A 297 18.81 -15.80 -16.13
N SER A 298 17.63 -15.19 -16.09
CA SER A 298 16.86 -14.78 -17.26
C SER A 298 16.18 -13.44 -17.03
N THR A 299 15.53 -12.91 -18.07
CA THR A 299 14.75 -11.66 -18.01
C THR A 299 13.26 -11.90 -17.80
N GLN A 300 12.84 -13.15 -17.55
CA GLN A 300 11.43 -13.43 -17.25
C GLN A 300 11.00 -12.68 -15.99
N LEU A 301 9.81 -12.06 -16.01
CA LEU A 301 9.38 -11.24 -14.89
C LEU A 301 9.04 -12.09 -13.66
N ILE A 302 8.03 -12.94 -13.82
CA ILE A 302 7.50 -13.83 -12.79
C ILE A 302 6.74 -14.97 -13.47
N ALA A 303 6.86 -16.19 -12.96
CA ALA A 303 6.05 -17.33 -13.36
C ALA A 303 5.69 -18.19 -12.14
N LEU A 304 4.58 -18.90 -12.23
CA LEU A 304 4.16 -19.91 -11.26
C LEU A 304 3.92 -21.22 -12.01
N ARG A 305 4.53 -22.31 -11.56
CA ARG A 305 4.26 -23.69 -12.02
C ARG A 305 4.11 -24.57 -10.79
N ASP A 306 2.90 -25.05 -10.53
CA ASP A 306 2.57 -25.78 -9.31
C ASP A 306 2.98 -25.01 -8.03
N ARG A 307 4.06 -25.44 -7.36
CA ARG A 307 4.60 -24.79 -6.15
C ARG A 307 5.95 -24.11 -6.37
N ASP A 308 6.36 -23.99 -7.62
CA ASP A 308 7.59 -23.33 -8.04
C ASP A 308 7.28 -21.95 -8.60
N ILE A 309 7.80 -20.93 -7.93
CA ILE A 309 7.67 -19.53 -8.32
C ILE A 309 9.01 -19.11 -8.91
N PHE A 310 9.01 -18.56 -10.12
CA PHE A 310 10.24 -18.18 -10.80
C PHE A 310 10.31 -16.67 -10.99
N TYR A 311 11.45 -16.08 -10.65
CA TYR A 311 11.80 -14.69 -10.89
C TYR A 311 13.08 -14.62 -11.72
N GLY A 312 13.06 -13.91 -12.84
CA GLY A 312 14.27 -13.61 -13.59
C GLY A 312 15.06 -12.50 -12.90
N ILE A 313 16.34 -12.77 -12.62
CA ILE A 313 17.26 -11.81 -11.99
C ILE A 313 18.30 -11.24 -12.96
N GLY A 314 18.17 -11.51 -14.26
CA GLY A 314 19.14 -11.12 -15.28
C GLY A 314 20.39 -12.01 -15.26
N ALA A 315 21.39 -11.68 -16.09
CA ALA A 315 22.57 -12.52 -16.26
C ALA A 315 23.46 -12.61 -15.00
N ARG A 316 23.51 -11.55 -14.18
CA ARG A 316 24.34 -11.45 -12.96
C ARG A 316 25.81 -11.86 -13.20
N SER A 317 26.37 -11.47 -14.34
CA SER A 317 27.76 -11.79 -14.74
C SER A 317 28.82 -10.98 -13.99
N SER A 318 28.42 -9.93 -13.28
CA SER A 318 29.23 -9.17 -12.34
C SER A 318 28.68 -9.30 -10.92
N TRP A 319 29.54 -9.08 -9.92
CA TRP A 319 29.16 -9.10 -8.52
C TRP A 319 28.03 -8.11 -8.24
N SER A 320 26.98 -8.61 -7.59
CA SER A 320 25.88 -7.79 -7.11
C SER A 320 25.20 -8.46 -5.92
N THR A 321 24.73 -7.67 -4.97
CA THR A 321 23.90 -8.15 -3.87
C THR A 321 22.46 -8.30 -4.35
N LEU A 322 21.88 -9.49 -4.19
CA LEU A 322 20.46 -9.72 -4.38
C LEU A 322 19.78 -9.76 -3.01
N THR A 323 18.80 -8.88 -2.79
CA THR A 323 17.99 -8.82 -1.57
C THR A 323 16.52 -9.02 -1.90
N ARG A 324 15.87 -10.00 -1.29
CA ARG A 324 14.50 -10.43 -1.61
C ARG A 324 13.65 -10.57 -0.36
N ASP A 325 12.45 -10.02 -0.41
CA ASP A 325 11.39 -10.28 0.57
C ASP A 325 10.63 -11.53 0.17
N LEU A 326 10.87 -12.63 0.89
CA LEU A 326 10.29 -13.94 0.58
C LEU A 326 8.78 -13.98 0.84
N LEU A 327 8.26 -13.17 1.75
CA LEU A 327 6.82 -13.04 1.97
C LEU A 327 6.14 -12.39 0.75
N THR A 328 6.71 -11.27 0.29
CA THR A 328 6.22 -10.59 -0.90
C THR A 328 6.36 -11.48 -2.14
N ASP A 329 7.52 -12.08 -2.36
CA ASP A 329 7.75 -12.94 -3.53
C ASP A 329 6.81 -14.16 -3.55
N LEU A 330 6.58 -14.81 -2.41
CA LEU A 330 5.63 -15.91 -2.27
C LEU A 330 4.20 -15.47 -2.62
N ARG A 331 3.72 -14.39 -2.00
CA ARG A 331 2.34 -13.91 -2.20
C ARG A 331 2.09 -13.44 -3.61
N LYS A 332 3.07 -12.78 -4.24
CA LYS A 332 2.95 -12.31 -5.63
C LYS A 332 3.04 -13.46 -6.64
N GLY A 333 3.84 -14.49 -6.36
CA GLY A 333 3.87 -15.72 -7.14
C GLY A 333 2.56 -16.49 -7.09
N VAL A 334 2.06 -16.80 -5.88
CA VAL A 334 0.78 -17.52 -5.68
C VAL A 334 -0.41 -16.70 -6.19
N GLY A 335 -0.37 -15.38 -5.97
CA GLY A 335 -1.42 -14.46 -6.41
C GLY A 335 -1.36 -14.08 -7.90
N LEU A 336 -0.45 -14.67 -8.68
CA LEU A 336 -0.20 -14.27 -10.07
C LEU A 336 -1.49 -14.31 -10.91
N SER A 337 -1.72 -13.24 -11.67
CA SER A 337 -2.92 -13.04 -12.47
C SER A 337 -2.62 -12.28 -13.76
N ASN A 338 -3.44 -12.52 -14.79
CA ASN A 338 -3.42 -11.81 -16.07
C ASN A 338 -4.33 -10.57 -16.07
N THR A 339 -4.82 -10.15 -14.90
CA THR A 339 -5.65 -8.94 -14.73
C THR A 339 -4.81 -7.78 -14.17
N LYS A 340 -5.45 -6.65 -13.90
CA LYS A 340 -4.81 -5.47 -13.27
C LYS A 340 -4.60 -5.59 -11.76
N ALA A 341 -5.03 -6.70 -11.17
CA ALA A 341 -4.94 -6.96 -9.74
C ALA A 341 -4.33 -8.35 -9.49
N VAL A 342 -3.39 -8.40 -8.55
CA VAL A 342 -2.88 -9.65 -7.97
C VAL A 342 -3.99 -10.27 -7.10
N LYS A 343 -4.20 -11.58 -7.20
CA LYS A 343 -5.17 -12.29 -6.38
C LYS A 343 -4.74 -12.26 -4.92
N GLN A 344 -5.66 -11.92 -4.02
CA GLN A 344 -5.38 -11.92 -2.59
C GLN A 344 -5.17 -13.35 -2.09
N THR A 345 -4.16 -13.53 -1.23
CA THR A 345 -3.85 -14.80 -0.59
C THR A 345 -3.48 -14.56 0.86
N LYS A 346 -3.81 -15.53 1.72
CA LYS A 346 -3.44 -15.54 3.14
C LYS A 346 -2.18 -16.37 3.42
N ILE A 347 -1.54 -16.91 2.38
CA ILE A 347 -0.31 -17.70 2.52
C ILE A 347 0.79 -16.85 3.18
N MET A 348 1.53 -17.48 4.07
CA MET A 348 2.69 -16.93 4.77
C MET A 348 3.83 -17.96 4.76
N PRO A 349 5.09 -17.53 4.62
CA PRO A 349 6.22 -18.39 4.96
C PRO A 349 6.24 -18.60 6.48
N LYS A 350 6.49 -19.84 6.89
CA LYS A 350 6.74 -20.24 8.29
C LYS A 350 8.22 -20.39 8.56
N ARG A 351 8.95 -20.97 7.61
CA ARG A 351 10.37 -21.27 7.75
C ARG A 351 11.08 -21.25 6.41
N VAL A 352 12.24 -20.61 6.37
CA VAL A 352 13.20 -20.67 5.26
C VAL A 352 14.09 -21.89 5.50
N LEU A 353 13.87 -22.96 4.75
CA LEU A 353 14.55 -24.23 5.00
C LEU A 353 16.00 -24.20 4.51
N ARG A 354 16.18 -23.92 3.22
CA ARG A 354 17.48 -23.99 2.56
C ARG A 354 17.55 -23.10 1.32
N LEU A 355 18.77 -22.73 0.96
CA LEU A 355 19.12 -22.11 -0.31
C LEU A 355 19.80 -23.14 -1.22
N VAL A 356 19.46 -23.17 -2.50
CA VAL A 356 19.98 -24.13 -3.48
C VAL A 356 20.57 -23.39 -4.68
N ALA A 357 21.84 -23.60 -4.99
CA ALA A 357 22.51 -23.01 -6.14
C ALA A 357 22.74 -24.04 -7.25
N LYS A 358 22.41 -23.67 -8.49
CA LYS A 358 22.61 -24.47 -9.72
C LYS A 358 23.33 -23.65 -10.78
N GLY A 359 24.03 -24.35 -11.68
CA GLY A 359 24.91 -23.73 -12.68
C GLY A 359 26.31 -23.52 -12.15
N ARG A 360 27.03 -22.52 -12.69
CA ARG A 360 28.39 -22.17 -12.28
C ARG A 360 28.46 -20.73 -11.85
N GLY A 361 29.05 -20.46 -10.68
CA GLY A 361 29.15 -19.10 -10.16
C GLY A 361 29.83 -19.02 -8.80
N PHE A 362 29.69 -17.84 -8.21
CA PHE A 362 30.19 -17.48 -6.89
C PHE A 362 29.07 -16.93 -6.04
N LEU A 363 29.11 -17.25 -4.76
CA LEU A 363 28.15 -16.82 -3.77
C LEU A 363 28.87 -16.45 -2.47
N ASP A 364 28.42 -15.38 -1.84
CA ASP A 364 29.01 -14.82 -0.63
C ASP A 364 27.94 -14.08 0.21
N ASN A 365 28.20 -13.85 1.49
CA ASN A 365 27.35 -13.09 2.43
C ASN A 365 25.88 -13.52 2.43
N VAL A 366 25.60 -14.82 2.60
CA VAL A 366 24.21 -15.28 2.74
C VAL A 366 23.68 -14.87 4.10
N THR A 367 22.63 -14.06 4.09
CA THR A 367 22.01 -13.50 5.28
C THR A 367 20.50 -13.58 5.21
N ILE A 368 19.85 -13.72 6.38
CA ILE A 368 18.42 -13.50 6.54
C ILE A 368 18.23 -12.39 7.57
N SER A 369 17.36 -11.44 7.27
CA SER A 369 17.08 -10.28 8.11
C SER A 369 15.59 -10.02 8.27
N ALA A 370 15.22 -9.35 9.36
CA ALA A 370 13.84 -8.95 9.60
C ALA A 370 13.37 -7.94 8.55
N THR A 371 14.22 -6.96 8.22
CA THR A 371 13.98 -5.93 7.19
C THR A 371 15.28 -5.55 6.49
N ALA A 372 15.18 -5.08 5.24
CA ALA A 372 16.32 -4.53 4.48
C ALA A 372 15.91 -3.22 3.79
N HIS A 373 15.42 -2.26 4.58
CA HIS A 373 14.82 -1.03 4.05
C HIS A 373 15.77 -0.21 3.16
N MET A 374 17.04 -0.08 3.54
CA MET A 374 17.99 0.69 2.74
C MET A 374 18.31 0.03 1.39
N ALA A 375 18.28 -1.29 1.29
CA ALA A 375 18.42 -1.98 0.02
C ALA A 375 17.26 -1.64 -0.94
N ALA A 376 16.02 -1.69 -0.43
CA ALA A 376 14.83 -1.29 -1.18
C ALA A 376 14.84 0.20 -1.58
N PHE A 377 15.24 1.09 -0.66
CA PHE A 377 15.40 2.51 -0.94
C PHE A 377 16.41 2.76 -2.06
N PHE A 378 17.61 2.19 -1.97
CA PHE A 378 18.63 2.40 -3.00
C PHE A 378 18.30 1.71 -4.33
N ALA A 379 17.55 0.60 -4.34
CA ALA A 379 17.02 0.04 -5.57
C ALA A 379 16.13 1.05 -6.30
N ALA A 380 15.20 1.69 -5.58
CA ALA A 380 14.36 2.75 -6.14
C ALA A 380 15.17 3.97 -6.60
N SER A 381 16.09 4.48 -5.77
CA SER A 381 16.92 5.64 -6.09
C SER A 381 17.79 5.42 -7.33
N ARG A 382 18.43 4.25 -7.44
CA ARG A 382 19.26 3.90 -8.60
C ARG A 382 18.42 3.65 -9.85
N TRP A 383 17.22 3.06 -9.71
CA TRP A 383 16.30 2.91 -10.84
C TRP A 383 15.90 4.28 -11.39
N LEU A 384 15.53 5.23 -10.52
CA LEU A 384 15.20 6.60 -10.91
C LEU A 384 16.38 7.29 -11.61
N LEU A 385 17.59 7.15 -11.07
CA LEU A 385 18.79 7.71 -11.69
C LEU A 385 19.04 7.17 -13.11
N ARG A 386 18.90 5.85 -13.33
CA ARG A 386 19.15 5.21 -14.64
C ARG A 386 18.04 5.44 -15.68
N ASN A 387 16.80 5.64 -15.24
CA ASN A 387 15.63 5.69 -16.12
C ASN A 387 15.06 7.09 -16.30
N GLN A 388 15.79 8.13 -15.87
CA GLN A 388 15.46 9.50 -16.22
C GLN A 388 15.85 9.76 -17.67
N ASP A 389 14.95 10.34 -18.45
CA ASP A 389 15.25 10.69 -19.84
C ASP A 389 16.01 12.02 -19.96
N GLU A 390 16.39 12.37 -21.20
CA GLU A 390 17.14 13.58 -21.54
C GLU A 390 16.40 14.88 -21.20
N ARG A 391 15.06 14.84 -21.06
CA ARG A 391 14.22 15.98 -20.68
C ARG A 391 14.06 16.09 -19.16
N GLY A 392 14.74 15.23 -18.40
CA GLY A 392 14.66 15.17 -16.95
C GLY A 392 13.41 14.48 -16.43
N GLY A 393 12.58 13.91 -17.30
CA GLY A 393 11.34 13.25 -16.93
C GLY A 393 11.50 11.75 -16.72
N TRP A 394 10.48 11.14 -16.09
CA TRP A 394 10.29 9.68 -16.14
C TRP A 394 9.01 9.37 -16.93
N PRO A 395 9.13 9.01 -18.22
CA PRO A 395 7.97 8.85 -19.10
C PRO A 395 7.11 7.67 -18.65
N ILE A 396 5.80 7.89 -18.59
CA ILE A 396 4.84 6.83 -18.24
C ILE A 396 4.41 6.13 -19.53
N MET A 397 4.88 4.90 -19.70
CA MET A 397 4.79 4.15 -20.96
C MET A 397 3.46 3.40 -21.16
N VAL A 398 2.36 3.95 -20.64
CA VAL A 398 1.02 3.40 -20.83
C VAL A 398 0.02 4.52 -21.08
N THR A 399 -0.99 4.22 -21.90
CA THR A 399 -2.10 5.14 -22.13
C THR A 399 -2.92 5.34 -20.86
N ARG A 400 -3.30 6.59 -20.57
CA ARG A 400 -4.20 6.93 -19.46
C ARG A 400 -5.37 7.77 -19.96
N LYS A 401 -6.59 7.23 -19.84
CA LYS A 401 -7.84 7.97 -20.05
C LYS A 401 -8.43 8.37 -18.71
N LEU A 402 -8.37 9.66 -18.33
CA LEU A 402 -8.74 10.15 -16.99
C LEU A 402 -10.25 10.06 -16.70
N GLY A 403 -11.06 10.29 -17.72
CA GLY A 403 -12.52 10.26 -17.68
C GLY A 403 -13.09 10.74 -19.01
N GLU A 404 -14.42 10.79 -19.11
CA GLU A 404 -15.09 11.46 -20.22
C GLU A 404 -14.78 12.98 -20.19
N GLY A 405 -14.68 13.60 -21.37
CA GLY A 405 -14.31 15.02 -21.53
C GLY A 405 -12.79 15.30 -21.58
N PHE A 406 -11.94 14.39 -21.11
CA PHE A 406 -10.48 14.52 -21.23
C PHE A 406 -9.93 13.74 -22.43
N LYS A 407 -8.96 14.34 -23.14
CA LYS A 407 -8.16 13.59 -24.13
C LYS A 407 -7.36 12.48 -23.43
N SER A 408 -7.20 11.36 -24.12
CA SER A 408 -6.30 10.28 -23.67
C SER A 408 -4.86 10.78 -23.63
N LEU A 409 -4.14 10.40 -22.59
CA LEU A 409 -2.69 10.60 -22.50
C LEU A 409 -1.99 9.40 -23.14
N ASP A 410 -1.31 9.62 -24.26
CA ASP A 410 -0.55 8.58 -24.95
C ASP A 410 0.78 8.29 -24.25
N PRO A 411 1.34 7.06 -24.37
CA PRO A 411 2.58 6.68 -23.72
C PRO A 411 3.71 7.70 -23.91
N GLY A 412 4.41 8.00 -22.82
CA GLY A 412 5.48 9.00 -22.80
C GLY A 412 5.10 10.31 -22.09
N TRP A 413 3.87 10.42 -21.57
CA TRP A 413 3.46 11.54 -20.72
C TRP A 413 4.21 11.54 -19.38
N TYR A 414 4.43 12.73 -18.80
CA TYR A 414 5.02 12.91 -17.47
C TYR A 414 3.95 13.25 -16.43
N SER A 415 4.29 13.10 -15.15
CA SER A 415 3.42 13.48 -14.03
C SER A 415 4.18 14.35 -13.05
N ALA A 416 3.63 15.50 -12.65
CA ALA A 416 4.24 16.35 -11.62
C ALA A 416 4.44 15.60 -10.30
N MET A 417 3.53 14.67 -9.96
CA MET A 417 3.66 13.80 -8.80
C MET A 417 4.82 12.81 -8.94
N ALA A 418 5.04 12.25 -10.14
CA ALA A 418 6.21 11.42 -10.42
C ALA A 418 7.51 12.21 -10.25
N GLN A 419 7.58 13.41 -10.84
CA GLN A 419 8.76 14.26 -10.73
C GLN A 419 9.04 14.63 -9.27
N GLY A 420 8.03 15.08 -8.53
CA GLY A 420 8.19 15.48 -7.12
C GLY A 420 8.63 14.34 -6.21
N GLN A 421 7.96 13.18 -6.29
CA GLN A 421 8.34 12.02 -5.47
C GLN A 421 9.73 11.47 -5.85
N ALA A 422 10.10 11.53 -7.13
CA ALA A 422 11.44 11.19 -7.56
C ALA A 422 12.50 12.17 -7.02
N MET A 423 12.24 13.48 -7.05
CA MET A 423 13.11 14.50 -6.41
C MET A 423 13.32 14.17 -4.93
N SER A 424 12.24 13.94 -4.17
CA SER A 424 12.31 13.60 -2.74
C SER A 424 13.12 12.34 -2.46
N THR A 425 13.05 11.34 -3.36
CA THR A 425 13.83 10.09 -3.26
C THR A 425 15.31 10.35 -3.54
N LEU A 426 15.61 11.05 -4.63
CA LEU A 426 16.97 11.35 -5.07
C LEU A 426 17.71 12.30 -4.11
N VAL A 427 17.01 13.29 -3.55
CA VAL A 427 17.55 14.19 -2.53
C VAL A 427 18.00 13.41 -1.30
N ARG A 428 17.17 12.50 -0.79
CA ARG A 428 17.53 11.62 0.34
C ARG A 428 18.72 10.72 0.01
N ALA A 429 18.79 10.20 -1.23
CA ALA A 429 19.91 9.38 -1.67
C ALA A 429 21.21 10.19 -1.70
N TYR A 430 21.17 11.40 -2.26
CA TYR A 430 22.29 12.33 -2.23
C TYR A 430 22.71 12.70 -0.81
N GLN A 431 21.77 12.99 0.09
CA GLN A 431 22.11 13.35 1.47
C GLN A 431 22.82 12.23 2.21
N LEU A 432 22.49 10.97 1.93
CA LEU A 432 23.14 9.79 2.52
C LEU A 432 24.51 9.48 1.90
N THR A 433 24.64 9.52 0.56
CA THR A 433 25.86 9.03 -0.11
C THR A 433 26.82 10.15 -0.51
N LYS A 434 26.32 11.38 -0.59
CA LYS A 434 26.98 12.55 -1.21
C LYS A 434 27.37 12.34 -2.67
N GLU A 435 26.83 11.33 -3.35
CA GLU A 435 27.09 11.09 -4.77
C GLU A 435 26.40 12.15 -5.65
N PRO A 436 27.15 13.00 -6.39
CA PRO A 436 26.58 14.13 -7.14
C PRO A 436 25.57 13.73 -8.22
N ALA A 437 25.64 12.48 -8.71
CA ALA A 437 24.73 11.96 -9.73
C ALA A 437 23.25 12.03 -9.29
N PHE A 438 22.97 11.75 -8.01
CA PHE A 438 21.60 11.82 -7.47
C PHE A 438 21.08 13.26 -7.44
N LEU A 439 21.88 14.22 -6.96
CA LEU A 439 21.51 15.63 -6.96
C LEU A 439 21.34 16.17 -8.40
N GLY A 440 22.25 15.80 -9.30
CA GLY A 440 22.17 16.16 -10.71
C GLY A 440 20.88 15.67 -11.38
N ALA A 441 20.45 14.44 -11.09
CA ALA A 441 19.18 13.91 -11.58
C ALA A 441 17.98 14.66 -10.98
N ALA A 442 18.01 14.96 -9.67
CA ALA A 442 16.95 15.74 -9.02
C ALA A 442 16.82 17.15 -9.61
N LEU A 443 17.94 17.82 -9.91
CA LEU A 443 17.95 19.13 -10.57
C LEU A 443 17.32 19.09 -11.96
N ARG A 444 17.70 18.09 -12.79
CA ARG A 444 17.09 17.91 -14.13
C ARG A 444 15.59 17.63 -14.06
N ALA A 445 15.11 17.02 -12.98
CA ALA A 445 13.70 16.70 -12.81
C ALA A 445 12.76 17.92 -12.76
N THR A 446 13.30 19.14 -12.61
CA THR A 446 12.55 20.40 -12.65
C THR A 446 12.16 20.82 -14.08
N ALA A 447 12.82 20.29 -15.12
CA ALA A 447 12.60 20.74 -16.48
C ALA A 447 11.15 20.58 -16.99
N PRO A 448 10.43 19.45 -16.73
CA PRO A 448 9.03 19.31 -17.16
C PRO A 448 8.06 20.34 -16.55
N PHE A 449 8.38 20.93 -15.39
CA PHE A 449 7.53 21.92 -14.72
C PHE A 449 7.44 23.25 -15.46
N LYS A 450 8.36 23.50 -16.40
CA LYS A 450 8.43 24.76 -17.17
C LYS A 450 7.62 24.72 -18.46
N LEU A 451 7.21 23.53 -18.87
CA LEU A 451 6.55 23.31 -20.17
C LEU A 451 5.07 22.97 -19.96
N PRO A 452 4.17 23.43 -20.85
CA PRO A 452 2.78 23.01 -20.84
C PRO A 452 2.62 21.54 -21.27
N ALA A 453 1.47 20.95 -20.98
CA ALA A 453 1.12 19.57 -21.33
C ALA A 453 1.38 19.25 -22.82
N GLU A 454 0.99 20.17 -23.72
CA GLU A 454 1.11 20.04 -25.17
C GLU A 454 2.58 19.96 -25.64
N GLN A 455 3.53 20.48 -24.84
CA GLN A 455 4.96 20.46 -25.12
C GLN A 455 5.70 19.36 -24.34
N ARG A 456 4.97 18.31 -23.92
CA ARG A 456 5.47 17.25 -23.03
C ARG A 456 5.99 17.79 -21.69
N GLY A 457 5.31 18.77 -21.14
CA GLY A 457 5.52 19.23 -19.78
C GLY A 457 4.42 18.81 -18.83
N VAL A 458 4.43 19.39 -17.63
CA VAL A 458 3.43 19.16 -16.59
C VAL A 458 2.77 20.45 -16.10
N LYS A 459 3.05 21.60 -16.73
CA LYS A 459 2.49 22.89 -16.33
C LYS A 459 1.09 23.10 -16.91
N ALA A 460 0.16 23.50 -16.07
CA ALA A 460 -1.13 24.08 -16.44
C ALA A 460 -1.21 25.51 -15.86
N VAL A 461 -2.19 26.29 -16.31
CA VAL A 461 -2.46 27.62 -15.76
C VAL A 461 -3.96 27.73 -15.50
N PHE A 462 -4.35 27.83 -14.23
CA PHE A 462 -5.74 28.03 -13.84
C PHE A 462 -6.14 29.48 -14.10
N MET A 463 -7.19 29.66 -14.91
CA MET A 463 -7.77 30.96 -15.27
C MET A 463 -6.74 32.04 -15.67
N ASN A 464 -5.73 31.65 -16.45
CA ASN A 464 -4.64 32.52 -16.92
C ASN A 464 -3.87 33.24 -15.80
N ARG A 465 -3.93 32.74 -14.55
CA ARG A 465 -3.34 33.40 -13.39
C ARG A 465 -2.45 32.51 -12.53
N HIS A 466 -2.91 31.30 -12.20
CA HIS A 466 -2.23 30.45 -11.23
C HIS A 466 -1.52 29.27 -11.92
N ASP A 467 -0.20 29.21 -11.82
CA ASP A 467 0.59 28.08 -12.31
C ASP A 467 0.24 26.82 -11.50
N TRP A 468 0.01 25.71 -12.20
CA TRP A 468 -0.29 24.42 -11.59
C TRP A 468 0.56 23.31 -12.20
N TYR A 469 0.92 22.32 -11.40
CA TYR A 469 1.73 21.18 -11.84
C TYR A 469 0.87 19.91 -11.83
N GLU A 470 0.50 19.44 -13.02
CA GLU A 470 -0.49 18.41 -13.25
C GLU A 470 0.01 17.01 -12.86
N GLU A 471 -0.75 16.29 -12.04
CA GLU A 471 -0.57 14.84 -11.87
C GLU A 471 -0.79 14.12 -13.21
N TYR A 472 -1.81 14.55 -13.95
CA TYR A 472 -2.18 14.06 -15.28
C TYR A 472 -2.23 15.28 -16.22
N PRO A 473 -1.25 15.51 -17.10
CA PRO A 473 -1.21 16.68 -17.98
C PRO A 473 -2.23 16.55 -19.12
N THR A 474 -3.53 16.58 -18.79
CA THR A 474 -4.63 16.41 -19.72
C THR A 474 -4.98 17.71 -20.45
N THR A 475 -5.70 17.57 -21.57
CA THR A 475 -6.40 18.67 -22.23
C THR A 475 -7.90 18.36 -22.22
N PRO A 476 -8.76 19.23 -21.63
CA PRO A 476 -8.38 20.36 -20.77
C PRO A 476 -7.67 19.91 -19.49
N SER A 477 -7.05 20.84 -18.75
CA SER A 477 -6.32 20.56 -17.51
C SER A 477 -7.23 20.01 -16.41
N SER A 478 -6.68 19.14 -15.55
CA SER A 478 -7.46 18.40 -14.55
C SER A 478 -7.36 18.98 -13.14
N PHE A 479 -6.24 19.61 -12.78
CA PHE A 479 -5.99 20.21 -11.47
C PHE A 479 -6.17 19.23 -10.29
N VAL A 480 -5.59 18.03 -10.37
CA VAL A 480 -5.59 17.07 -9.24
C VAL A 480 -4.78 17.60 -8.05
N LEU A 481 -5.42 17.68 -6.88
CA LEU A 481 -4.86 18.35 -5.70
C LEU A 481 -3.68 17.60 -5.07
N ASN A 482 -3.81 16.30 -4.80
CA ASN A 482 -2.77 15.55 -4.10
C ASN A 482 -1.47 15.51 -4.90
N GLY A 483 -1.54 15.32 -6.22
CA GLY A 483 -0.37 15.20 -7.06
C GLY A 483 0.38 16.52 -7.17
N PHE A 484 -0.35 17.64 -7.22
CA PHE A 484 0.24 18.97 -7.14
C PHE A 484 0.99 19.18 -5.83
N MET A 485 0.39 18.89 -4.68
CA MET A 485 1.07 19.05 -3.39
C MET A 485 2.31 18.15 -3.24
N TYR A 486 2.28 16.91 -3.73
CA TYR A 486 3.49 16.07 -3.78
C TYR A 486 4.59 16.66 -4.65
N SER A 487 4.22 17.33 -5.76
CA SER A 487 5.19 18.01 -6.61
C SER A 487 5.87 19.19 -5.88
N LEU A 488 5.12 19.94 -5.08
CA LEU A 488 5.66 21.03 -4.25
C LEU A 488 6.61 20.51 -3.16
N ILE A 489 6.27 19.38 -2.52
CA ILE A 489 7.15 18.76 -1.52
C ILE A 489 8.49 18.34 -2.15
N GLY A 490 8.47 17.79 -3.37
CA GLY A 490 9.71 17.46 -4.10
C GLY A 490 10.56 18.68 -4.45
N LEU A 491 9.91 19.76 -4.89
CA LEU A 491 10.60 21.03 -5.16
C LEU A 491 11.18 21.66 -3.88
N TYR A 492 10.47 21.53 -2.75
CA TYR A 492 10.97 21.93 -1.44
C TYR A 492 12.21 21.12 -1.03
N ASP A 493 12.14 19.79 -1.11
CA ASP A 493 13.30 18.93 -0.78
C ASP A 493 14.54 19.32 -1.59
N LEU A 494 14.34 19.60 -2.88
CA LEU A 494 15.41 19.98 -3.78
C LEU A 494 15.97 21.38 -3.49
N LYS A 495 15.12 22.40 -3.30
CA LYS A 495 15.59 23.78 -3.06
C LYS A 495 16.36 23.89 -1.74
N GLU A 496 15.94 23.15 -0.70
CA GLU A 496 16.61 23.14 0.60
C GLU A 496 17.95 22.41 0.57
N THR A 497 18.12 21.46 -0.36
CA THR A 497 19.33 20.62 -0.45
C THR A 497 20.37 21.15 -1.45
N ALA A 498 19.93 21.74 -2.56
CA ALA A 498 20.80 22.17 -3.66
C ALA A 498 21.54 23.50 -3.39
N GLY A 499 21.17 24.21 -2.32
CA GLY A 499 21.71 25.54 -1.99
C GLY A 499 21.25 26.64 -2.96
N GLU A 500 21.64 27.88 -2.66
CA GLU A 500 21.16 29.10 -3.34
C GLU A 500 21.31 29.07 -4.87
N LYS A 501 22.48 28.65 -5.37
CA LYS A 501 22.81 28.75 -6.79
C LYS A 501 22.13 27.66 -7.63
N LEU A 502 22.26 26.39 -7.22
CA LEU A 502 21.69 25.27 -7.98
C LEU A 502 20.19 25.11 -7.72
N GLY A 503 19.73 25.44 -6.51
CA GLY A 503 18.32 25.34 -6.11
C GLY A 503 17.42 26.47 -6.61
N LYS A 504 17.95 27.50 -7.28
CA LYS A 504 17.20 28.70 -7.71
C LYS A 504 15.94 28.37 -8.52
N GLU A 505 16.05 27.43 -9.47
CA GLU A 505 14.90 27.01 -10.29
C GLU A 505 13.83 26.30 -9.45
N ALA A 506 14.25 25.34 -8.61
CA ALA A 506 13.34 24.63 -7.72
C ALA A 506 12.62 25.58 -6.75
N ARG A 507 13.34 26.60 -6.25
CA ARG A 507 12.78 27.66 -5.41
C ARG A 507 11.70 28.46 -6.14
N LEU A 508 11.98 28.95 -7.34
CA LEU A 508 11.02 29.74 -8.13
C LEU A 508 9.73 28.94 -8.40
N LEU A 509 9.87 27.68 -8.80
CA LEU A 509 8.74 26.78 -9.02
C LEU A 509 7.95 26.54 -7.72
N TYR A 510 8.65 26.25 -6.62
CA TYR A 510 8.01 26.06 -5.32
C TYR A 510 7.19 27.29 -4.89
N GLU A 511 7.77 28.49 -4.97
CA GLU A 511 7.11 29.73 -4.52
C GLU A 511 5.84 30.02 -5.33
N ARG A 512 5.90 29.92 -6.66
CA ARG A 512 4.72 30.09 -7.53
C ARG A 512 3.65 29.03 -7.29
N GLY A 513 4.08 27.79 -7.08
CA GLY A 513 3.17 26.69 -6.78
C GLY A 513 2.48 26.86 -5.42
N MET A 514 3.20 27.33 -4.41
CA MET A 514 2.64 27.62 -3.08
C MET A 514 1.66 28.80 -3.11
N GLU A 515 1.95 29.85 -3.88
CA GLU A 515 1.00 30.95 -4.10
C GLU A 515 -0.31 30.43 -4.71
N SER A 516 -0.19 29.59 -5.74
CA SER A 516 -1.35 28.99 -6.43
C SER A 516 -2.13 28.04 -5.52
N LEU A 517 -1.45 27.21 -4.72
CA LEU A 517 -2.09 26.34 -3.74
C LEU A 517 -2.94 27.16 -2.75
N LYS A 518 -2.36 28.20 -2.14
CA LYS A 518 -3.04 29.04 -1.14
C LYS A 518 -4.29 29.69 -1.73
N ALA A 519 -4.23 30.17 -2.97
CA ALA A 519 -5.36 30.79 -3.66
C ALA A 519 -6.46 29.79 -4.05
N MET A 520 -6.08 28.58 -4.47
CA MET A 520 -7.01 27.60 -5.05
C MET A 520 -7.58 26.61 -4.05
N LEU A 521 -7.02 26.48 -2.84
CA LEU A 521 -7.50 25.57 -1.79
C LEU A 521 -9.02 25.62 -1.52
N PRO A 522 -9.68 26.80 -1.47
CA PRO A 522 -11.13 26.86 -1.28
C PRO A 522 -11.94 26.10 -2.32
N LEU A 523 -11.46 26.00 -3.57
CA LEU A 523 -12.16 25.31 -4.67
C LEU A 523 -12.28 23.80 -4.44
N PHE A 524 -11.47 23.24 -3.55
CA PHE A 524 -11.49 21.82 -3.22
C PHE A 524 -12.29 21.50 -1.96
N ASP A 525 -12.82 22.50 -1.25
CA ASP A 525 -13.58 22.32 -0.01
C ASP A 525 -15.08 22.29 -0.29
N THR A 526 -15.74 21.17 0.02
CA THR A 526 -17.20 21.01 -0.17
C THR A 526 -18.02 21.44 1.04
N GLY A 527 -17.36 21.85 2.12
CA GLY A 527 -18.00 22.06 3.43
C GLY A 527 -18.25 20.78 4.23
N SER A 528 -17.98 19.59 3.69
CA SER A 528 -18.09 18.31 4.44
C SER A 528 -17.12 17.22 3.98
N GLY A 529 -16.13 17.59 3.18
CA GLY A 529 -15.16 16.73 2.54
C GLY A 529 -14.37 17.52 1.49
N THR A 530 -13.53 16.85 0.72
CA THR A 530 -12.76 17.49 -0.36
C THR A 530 -13.08 16.94 -1.74
N ILE A 531 -12.86 17.75 -2.77
CA ILE A 531 -12.88 17.33 -4.17
C ILE A 531 -11.48 16.82 -4.55
N TYR A 532 -11.39 15.81 -5.41
CA TYR A 532 -10.12 15.24 -5.87
C TYR A 532 -9.42 16.12 -6.92
N ASP A 533 -10.23 16.69 -7.82
CA ASP A 533 -9.78 17.48 -8.97
C ASP A 533 -10.83 18.53 -9.38
N LEU A 534 -10.46 19.49 -10.23
CA LEU A 534 -11.38 20.55 -10.66
C LEU A 534 -12.14 20.21 -11.95
N ARG A 535 -12.36 18.92 -12.28
CA ARG A 535 -13.08 18.54 -13.51
C ARG A 535 -14.48 19.11 -13.60
N HIS A 536 -15.13 19.33 -12.46
CA HIS A 536 -16.48 19.90 -12.40
C HIS A 536 -16.52 21.33 -12.93
N PHE A 537 -15.49 22.12 -12.62
CA PHE A 537 -15.30 23.47 -13.16
C PHE A 537 -14.86 23.44 -14.63
N MET A 538 -13.91 22.56 -14.97
CA MET A 538 -13.30 22.52 -16.31
C MET A 538 -14.20 21.90 -17.39
N LEU A 539 -15.09 20.97 -17.02
CA LEU A 539 -15.94 20.22 -17.94
C LEU A 539 -17.44 20.51 -17.75
N GLY A 540 -17.84 21.28 -16.75
CA GLY A 540 -19.26 21.52 -16.42
C GLY A 540 -19.98 20.25 -15.97
N THR A 541 -19.29 19.38 -15.21
CA THR A 541 -19.81 18.08 -14.73
C THR A 541 -19.92 18.05 -13.21
N ALA A 542 -20.44 16.95 -12.65
CA ALA A 542 -20.49 16.78 -11.19
C ALA A 542 -19.08 16.73 -10.56
N PRO A 543 -18.89 17.22 -9.32
CA PRO A 543 -17.65 17.09 -8.57
C PRO A 543 -17.17 15.64 -8.45
N ASN A 544 -15.88 15.42 -8.75
CA ASN A 544 -15.22 14.16 -8.43
C ASN A 544 -14.78 14.18 -6.96
N LEU A 545 -15.65 13.74 -6.06
CA LEU A 545 -15.39 13.75 -4.62
C LEU A 545 -14.19 12.85 -4.27
N ALA A 546 -13.29 13.36 -3.42
CA ALA A 546 -12.20 12.59 -2.90
C ALA A 546 -12.73 11.57 -1.88
N ARG A 547 -12.43 10.28 -2.09
CA ARG A 547 -12.65 9.25 -1.06
C ARG A 547 -11.90 9.60 0.24
N TRP A 548 -12.32 9.03 1.37
CA TRP A 548 -11.76 9.39 2.68
C TRP A 548 -10.25 9.19 2.80
N ASP A 549 -9.67 8.22 2.10
CA ASP A 549 -8.21 8.04 2.03
C ASP A 549 -7.49 9.21 1.34
N TYR A 550 -8.03 9.70 0.22
CA TYR A 550 -7.54 10.91 -0.43
C TYR A 550 -7.79 12.16 0.42
N HIS A 551 -8.95 12.27 1.08
CA HIS A 551 -9.21 13.38 2.01
C HIS A 551 -8.16 13.42 3.14
N THR A 552 -7.85 12.28 3.77
CA THR A 552 -6.76 12.21 4.76
C THR A 552 -5.39 12.47 4.15
N THR A 553 -5.17 12.11 2.89
CA THR A 553 -3.93 12.46 2.17
C THR A 553 -3.81 13.97 2.01
N HIS A 554 -4.89 14.66 1.62
CA HIS A 554 -4.90 16.11 1.53
C HIS A 554 -4.60 16.76 2.89
N ILE A 555 -5.21 16.28 3.98
CA ILE A 555 -4.93 16.77 5.33
C ILE A 555 -3.45 16.55 5.69
N ASN A 556 -2.89 15.37 5.44
CA ASN A 556 -1.49 15.06 5.76
C ASN A 556 -0.52 15.96 4.97
N GLN A 557 -0.81 16.23 3.70
CA GLN A 557 -0.02 17.12 2.86
C GLN A 557 -0.09 18.56 3.34
N LEU A 558 -1.28 19.09 3.67
CA LEU A 558 -1.40 20.43 4.22
C LEU A 558 -0.78 20.58 5.60
N GLN A 559 -0.83 19.53 6.42
CA GLN A 559 -0.17 19.53 7.72
C GLN A 559 1.36 19.58 7.57
N LEU A 560 1.91 18.84 6.60
CA LEU A 560 3.32 18.89 6.24
C LEU A 560 3.69 20.30 5.73
N LEU A 561 2.97 20.83 4.74
CA LEU A 561 3.22 22.14 4.17
C LEU A 561 3.10 23.26 5.21
N GLY A 562 2.10 23.18 6.10
CA GLY A 562 1.93 24.12 7.21
C GLY A 562 3.00 24.02 8.31
N SER A 563 3.90 23.03 8.25
CA SER A 563 5.08 22.94 9.14
C SER A 563 6.34 23.58 8.56
N ILE A 564 6.29 23.99 7.29
CA ILE A 564 7.40 24.64 6.55
C ILE A 564 7.00 25.99 5.93
N ASP A 565 5.73 26.41 6.10
CA ASP A 565 5.17 27.69 5.67
C ASP A 565 4.08 28.10 6.68
N ASP A 566 4.28 29.23 7.34
CA ASP A 566 3.45 29.69 8.47
C ASP A 566 2.12 30.36 8.05
N ALA A 567 1.75 30.30 6.76
CA ALA A 567 0.51 30.91 6.28
C ALA A 567 -0.72 30.35 7.03
N PRO A 568 -1.57 31.21 7.64
CA PRO A 568 -2.73 30.77 8.44
C PRO A 568 -3.69 29.84 7.72
N VAL A 569 -3.82 30.02 6.39
CA VAL A 569 -4.68 29.21 5.51
C VAL A 569 -4.46 27.71 5.70
N PHE A 570 -3.22 27.24 5.88
CA PHE A 570 -2.96 25.81 6.06
C PHE A 570 -3.55 25.28 7.37
N ARG A 571 -3.35 26.02 8.49
CA ARG A 571 -3.86 25.62 9.80
C ARG A 571 -5.39 25.63 9.84
N GLU A 572 -6.01 26.62 9.21
CA GLU A 572 -7.47 26.75 9.12
C GLU A 572 -8.11 25.60 8.33
N PHE A 573 -7.57 25.31 7.14
CA PHE A 573 -8.05 24.21 6.30
C PHE A 573 -7.80 22.85 6.97
N VAL A 574 -6.63 22.61 7.56
CA VAL A 574 -6.34 21.37 8.30
C VAL A 574 -7.31 21.17 9.46
N LYS A 575 -7.57 22.21 10.26
CA LYS A 575 -8.52 22.15 11.39
C LYS A 575 -9.93 21.80 10.89
N ARG A 576 -10.39 22.49 9.86
CA ARG A 576 -11.73 22.30 9.29
C ARG A 576 -11.87 20.91 8.65
N TRP A 577 -10.93 20.49 7.82
CA TRP A 577 -10.96 19.19 7.15
C TRP A 577 -10.85 18.02 8.14
N LYS A 578 -10.07 18.16 9.22
CA LYS A 578 -10.07 17.17 10.32
C LYS A 578 -11.45 16.98 10.95
N SER A 579 -12.27 18.03 11.03
CA SER A 579 -13.62 17.93 11.58
C SER A 579 -14.56 17.10 10.70
N TYR A 580 -14.36 17.13 9.37
CA TYR A 580 -15.19 16.39 8.40
C TYR A 580 -15.10 14.88 8.61
N LEU A 581 -13.94 14.37 9.04
CA LEU A 581 -13.75 12.94 9.39
C LEU A 581 -14.67 12.46 10.52
N ARG A 582 -15.25 13.38 11.29
CA ARG A 582 -16.17 13.13 12.42
C ARG A 582 -17.57 13.72 12.15
N GLY A 583 -17.92 13.97 10.90
CA GLY A 583 -19.22 14.52 10.50
C GLY A 583 -19.37 16.03 10.74
N GLY A 584 -18.29 16.74 11.04
CA GLY A 584 -18.28 18.21 11.05
C GLY A 584 -18.64 18.77 9.67
N ARG A 585 -19.33 19.91 9.65
CA ARG A 585 -19.76 20.57 8.42
C ARG A 585 -19.49 22.06 8.51
N ALA A 586 -19.22 22.71 7.39
CA ALA A 586 -19.28 24.16 7.30
C ALA A 586 -20.72 24.63 7.59
N LYS A 587 -20.84 25.77 8.26
CA LYS A 587 -22.14 26.38 8.59
C LYS A 587 -22.89 26.75 7.30
N HIS A 588 -24.17 26.40 7.20
CA HIS A 588 -25.07 26.96 6.19
C HIS A 588 -25.61 28.32 6.64
N ASN A 589 -26.07 29.15 5.70
CA ASN A 589 -26.60 30.48 5.99
C ASN A 589 -27.84 30.46 6.88
#